data_AF-A0A084JKS8-F1
#
_entry.id   AF-A0A084JKS8-F1
#
_cell.length_a   1.000
_cell.length_b   1.000
_cell.length_c   1.000
_cell.angle_alpha   90.00
_cell.angle_beta   90.00
_cell.angle_gamma   90.00
#
_symmetry.space_group_name_H-M   'P 1'
#
loop_
_entity.id
_entity.type
_entity.pdbx_description
1 polymer ?
#
loop_
_entity_poly.entity_id
_entity_poly.type
_entity_poly.pdbx_seq_one_letter_code
_entity_poly.pdbx_strand_id
1 'polypeptide(L)'
;MQVHNAVVEEVFLIDSATGYLDIIYANYEQNEAISKSLRLNVDINTVILNSFGYHISLSDIEEGMLVDSLFSPIKQGLTPPQADADLIVARTYDQPPLNFIIDRIAKVDIDNSLLFTGDPNNADNQIKFNISDITTIRDKDSNPVPLRSLHPGLLVDVLVAHTNFQNAVIPNEADALHVQIL
;
A
#
# COMPACT_ATOMS: atom_id res chain seq x y z
N MET A 1 -9.36 -2.42 -2.58
CA MET A 1 -9.03 -3.88 -2.62
C MET A 1 -7.51 -4.03 -2.57
N GLN A 2 -6.99 -5.23 -2.28
CA GLN A 2 -5.53 -5.43 -2.22
C GLN A 2 -5.08 -6.75 -2.82
N VAL A 3 -3.83 -6.78 -3.28
CA VAL A 3 -3.12 -7.98 -3.73
C VAL A 3 -1.69 -7.92 -3.20
N HIS A 4 -1.17 -9.08 -2.83
CA HIS A 4 0.19 -9.22 -2.34
C HIS A 4 0.99 -10.21 -3.17
N ASN A 5 2.29 -9.95 -3.31
CA ASN A 5 3.24 -10.81 -4.00
C ASN A 5 2.80 -11.18 -5.43
N ALA A 6 2.17 -10.25 -6.15
CA ALA A 6 1.82 -10.46 -7.54
C ALA A 6 3.06 -10.32 -8.43
N VAL A 7 3.22 -11.20 -9.41
CA VAL A 7 4.33 -11.13 -10.38
C VAL A 7 3.91 -10.23 -11.53
N VAL A 8 4.79 -9.31 -11.92
CA VAL A 8 4.59 -8.47 -13.11
C VAL A 8 4.84 -9.31 -14.36
N GLU A 9 3.82 -9.42 -15.22
CA GLU A 9 3.87 -10.11 -16.51
C GLU A 9 4.16 -9.13 -17.66
N GLU A 10 3.54 -7.95 -17.63
CA GLU A 10 3.75 -6.92 -18.64
C GLU A 10 3.72 -5.54 -17.98
N VAL A 11 4.57 -4.63 -18.46
CA VAL A 11 4.49 -3.21 -18.16
C VAL A 11 4.34 -2.46 -19.48
N PHE A 12 3.25 -1.70 -19.61
CA PHE A 12 3.00 -0.88 -20.78
C PHE A 12 2.95 0.59 -20.38
N LEU A 13 3.74 1.39 -21.08
CA LEU A 13 3.85 2.83 -20.89
C LEU A 13 3.07 3.55 -22.00
N ILE A 14 2.07 4.33 -21.61
CA ILE A 14 1.46 5.33 -22.51
C ILE A 14 2.36 6.57 -22.54
N ASP A 15 2.82 7.00 -21.36
CA ASP A 15 3.83 8.03 -21.16
C ASP A 15 4.69 7.69 -19.93
N SER A 16 5.45 8.65 -19.39
CA SER A 16 6.33 8.43 -18.23
C SER A 16 5.59 8.20 -16.90
N ALA A 17 4.30 8.54 -16.82
CA ALA A 17 3.48 8.53 -15.60
C ALA A 17 2.20 7.70 -15.74
N THR A 18 1.76 7.36 -16.95
CA THR A 18 0.51 6.64 -17.21
C THR A 18 0.74 5.39 -18.06
N GLY A 19 -0.09 4.38 -17.83
CA GLY A 19 0.07 3.09 -18.48
C GLY A 19 -0.74 1.99 -17.79
N TYR A 20 -0.26 0.77 -17.89
CA TYR A 20 -0.79 -0.35 -17.11
C TYR A 20 0.29 -1.37 -16.74
N LEU A 21 0.03 -2.13 -15.68
CA LEU A 21 0.73 -3.38 -15.40
C LEU A 21 -0.24 -4.54 -15.54
N ASP A 22 0.17 -5.58 -16.26
CA ASP A 22 -0.47 -6.88 -16.11
C ASP A 22 0.28 -7.68 -15.05
N ILE A 23 -0.49 -8.19 -14.09
CA ILE A 23 0.04 -8.94 -12.96
C ILE A 23 -0.62 -10.30 -12.85
N ILE A 24 0.15 -11.28 -12.38
CA ILE A 24 -0.31 -12.60 -12.03
C ILE A 24 -0.20 -12.77 -10.52
N TYR A 25 -1.28 -13.18 -9.87
CA TYR A 25 -1.29 -13.41 -8.43
C TYR A 25 -1.97 -14.73 -8.08
N ALA A 26 -1.55 -15.32 -6.97
CA ALA A 26 -2.16 -16.52 -6.43
C ALA A 26 -3.45 -16.15 -5.68
N ASN A 27 -4.55 -16.80 -6.05
CA ASN A 27 -5.79 -16.77 -5.29
C ASN A 27 -6.09 -18.19 -4.79
N TYR A 28 -6.44 -18.31 -3.51
CA TYR A 28 -6.72 -19.61 -2.90
C TYR A 28 -8.22 -19.90 -3.00
N GLU A 29 -8.58 -20.87 -3.84
CA GLU A 29 -9.92 -21.42 -3.92
C GLU A 29 -9.88 -22.88 -3.48
N GLN A 30 -10.69 -23.25 -2.48
CA GLN A 30 -10.76 -24.63 -1.96
C GLN A 30 -9.38 -25.24 -1.57
N ASN A 31 -8.49 -24.42 -1.01
CA ASN A 31 -7.10 -24.77 -0.67
C ASN A 31 -6.16 -25.07 -1.85
N GLU A 32 -6.56 -24.76 -3.08
CA GLU A 32 -5.69 -24.78 -4.25
C GLU A 32 -5.30 -23.36 -4.65
N ALA A 33 -4.01 -23.15 -4.93
CA ALA A 33 -3.51 -21.88 -5.44
C ALA A 33 -3.79 -21.80 -6.94
N ILE A 34 -4.71 -20.92 -7.34
CA ILE A 34 -5.06 -20.66 -8.72
C ILE A 34 -4.44 -19.32 -9.13
N SER A 35 -3.62 -19.34 -10.17
CA SER A 35 -3.09 -18.12 -10.77
C SER A 35 -4.22 -17.35 -11.45
N LYS A 36 -4.36 -16.08 -11.09
CA LYS A 36 -5.28 -15.13 -11.74
C LYS A 36 -4.49 -13.97 -12.32
N SER A 37 -4.93 -13.48 -13.47
CA SER A 37 -4.41 -12.26 -14.07
C SER A 37 -5.30 -11.05 -13.72
N LEU A 38 -4.67 -9.90 -13.55
CA LEU A 38 -5.33 -8.62 -13.35
C LEU A 38 -4.50 -7.53 -14.02
N ARG A 39 -5.17 -6.64 -14.76
CA ARG A 39 -4.56 -5.40 -15.24
C ARG A 39 -4.79 -4.28 -14.25
N LEU A 40 -3.71 -3.65 -13.83
CA LEU A 40 -3.70 -2.45 -13.01
C LEU A 40 -3.47 -1.24 -13.91
N ASN A 41 -4.49 -0.41 -14.08
CA ASN A 41 -4.36 0.85 -14.80
C ASN A 41 -3.64 1.87 -13.90
N VAL A 42 -2.61 2.50 -14.44
CA VAL A 42 -1.78 3.47 -13.74
C VAL A 42 -2.08 4.86 -14.30
N ASP A 43 -2.44 5.77 -13.41
CA ASP A 43 -2.67 7.17 -13.74
C ASP A 43 -1.81 8.10 -12.86
N ILE A 44 -2.00 9.42 -13.01
CA ILE A 44 -1.21 10.42 -12.30
C ILE A 44 -1.39 10.36 -10.77
N ASN A 45 -2.49 9.76 -10.31
CA ASN A 45 -2.84 9.64 -8.90
C ASN A 45 -2.36 8.32 -8.30
N THR A 46 -1.90 7.37 -9.12
CA THR A 46 -1.30 6.14 -8.65
C THR A 46 0.03 6.45 -7.96
N VAL A 47 0.13 6.07 -6.69
CA VAL A 47 1.41 6.14 -5.97
C VAL A 47 2.23 4.91 -6.29
N ILE A 48 3.47 5.09 -6.74
CA ILE A 48 4.39 3.99 -7.05
C ILE A 48 5.64 4.11 -6.19
N LEU A 49 5.91 3.07 -5.41
CA LEU A 49 7.03 2.99 -4.47
C LEU A 49 7.89 1.75 -4.73
N ASN A 50 9.14 1.78 -4.29
CA ASN A 50 9.95 0.57 -4.13
C ASN A 50 9.81 -0.05 -2.72
N SER A 51 10.46 -1.19 -2.47
CA SER A 51 10.49 -1.87 -1.16
C SER A 51 11.01 -1.02 0.01
N PHE A 52 11.73 0.07 -0.28
CA PHE A 52 12.25 1.00 0.72
C PHE A 52 11.33 2.19 0.96
N GLY A 53 10.18 2.26 0.28
CA GLY A 53 9.23 3.36 0.38
C GLY A 53 9.61 4.60 -0.42
N TYR A 54 10.61 4.53 -1.31
CA TYR A 54 10.94 5.64 -2.20
C TYR A 54 10.07 5.62 -3.45
N HIS A 55 9.66 6.81 -3.91
CA HIS A 55 8.97 6.94 -5.19
C HIS A 55 9.84 6.46 -6.34
N ILE A 56 9.21 5.68 -7.21
CA ILE A 56 9.77 5.25 -8.48
C ILE A 56 8.78 5.58 -9.59
N SER A 57 9.25 5.58 -10.83
CA SER A 57 8.40 5.75 -12.00
C SER A 57 7.83 4.40 -12.43
N LEU A 58 6.74 4.40 -13.20
CA LEU A 58 6.23 3.17 -13.81
C LEU A 58 7.29 2.48 -14.69
N SER A 59 8.16 3.26 -15.34
CA SER A 59 9.27 2.75 -16.14
C SER A 59 10.36 2.02 -15.37
N ASP A 60 10.39 2.16 -14.04
CA ASP A 60 11.36 1.47 -13.18
C ASP A 60 10.88 0.06 -12.78
N ILE A 61 9.62 -0.27 -13.11
CA ILE A 61 9.05 -1.60 -12.89
C ILE A 61 9.31 -2.46 -14.13
N GLU A 62 9.84 -3.66 -13.91
CA GLU A 62 10.18 -4.61 -14.97
C GLU A 62 9.38 -5.92 -14.83
N GLU A 63 9.24 -6.64 -15.94
CA GLU A 63 8.69 -8.00 -15.96
C GLU A 63 9.47 -8.91 -15.00
N GLY A 64 8.75 -9.73 -14.25
CA GLY A 64 9.30 -10.63 -13.23
C GLY A 64 9.54 -9.99 -11.86
N MET A 65 9.35 -8.66 -11.71
CA MET A 65 9.28 -8.05 -10.38
C MET A 65 8.04 -8.52 -9.61
N LEU A 66 8.08 -8.38 -8.29
CA LEU A 66 6.93 -8.57 -7.42
C LEU A 66 6.31 -7.21 -7.11
N VAL A 67 4.98 -7.18 -7.07
CA VAL A 67 4.22 -6.00 -6.64
C VAL A 67 3.20 -6.35 -5.56
N ASP A 68 3.12 -5.48 -4.57
CA ASP A 68 1.97 -5.36 -3.69
C ASP A 68 1.16 -4.15 -4.16
N SER A 69 -0.17 -4.25 -4.22
CA SER A 69 -0.99 -3.16 -4.75
C SER A 69 -2.33 -3.01 -4.05
N LEU A 70 -2.71 -1.74 -3.86
CA LEU A 70 -4.07 -1.32 -3.54
C LEU A 70 -4.74 -0.79 -4.81
N PHE A 71 -5.98 -1.19 -5.03
CA PHE A 71 -6.69 -0.88 -6.27
C PHE A 71 -8.20 -0.78 -6.06
N SER A 72 -8.86 -0.11 -7.02
CA SER A 72 -10.31 0.04 -7.09
C SER A 72 -11.03 -1.30 -7.23
N PRO A 73 -12.37 -1.36 -7.06
CA PRO A 73 -13.13 -2.54 -7.47
C PRO A 73 -12.83 -2.96 -8.91
N ILE A 74 -12.75 -4.28 -9.14
CA ILE A 74 -12.44 -4.85 -10.45
C ILE A 74 -13.59 -4.56 -11.42
N LYS A 75 -13.25 -3.95 -12.56
CA LYS A 75 -14.13 -3.71 -13.71
C LYS A 75 -14.40 -5.06 -14.40
N GLN A 76 -15.65 -5.52 -14.31
CA GLN A 76 -16.07 -6.79 -14.90
C GLN A 76 -16.27 -6.68 -16.43
N GLY A 77 -16.14 -7.80 -17.13
CA GLY A 77 -16.42 -7.90 -18.57
C GLY A 77 -15.24 -7.59 -19.49
N LEU A 78 -14.04 -7.38 -18.93
CA LEU A 78 -12.78 -7.20 -19.67
C LEU A 78 -11.88 -8.42 -19.49
N THR A 79 -11.05 -8.71 -20.50
CA THR A 79 -10.05 -9.78 -20.47
C THR A 79 -8.66 -9.20 -20.83
N PRO A 80 -7.68 -9.20 -19.92
CA PRO A 80 -7.82 -9.58 -18.51
C PRO A 80 -8.78 -8.64 -17.74
N PRO A 81 -9.30 -9.07 -16.57
CA PRO A 81 -10.01 -8.17 -15.66
C PRO A 81 -9.14 -6.96 -15.32
N GLN A 82 -9.75 -5.80 -15.09
CA GLN A 82 -8.99 -4.55 -14.89
C GLN A 82 -9.43 -3.80 -13.65
N ALA A 83 -8.52 -3.08 -13.01
CA ALA A 83 -8.81 -2.15 -11.93
C ALA A 83 -7.88 -0.94 -12.01
N ASP A 84 -8.27 0.18 -11.40
CA ASP A 84 -7.40 1.35 -11.32
C ASP A 84 -6.54 1.24 -10.07
N ALA A 85 -5.23 1.45 -10.22
CA ALA A 85 -4.26 1.30 -9.14
C ALA A 85 -4.21 2.57 -8.28
N ASP A 86 -4.36 2.38 -6.98
CA ASP A 86 -4.23 3.44 -5.99
C ASP A 86 -2.80 3.51 -5.44
N LEU A 87 -2.19 2.36 -5.23
CA LEU A 87 -0.82 2.20 -4.77
C LEU A 87 -0.21 0.97 -5.43
N ILE A 88 1.03 1.09 -5.88
CA ILE A 88 1.87 -0.01 -6.34
C ILE A 88 3.19 0.07 -5.59
N VAL A 89 3.61 -1.07 -5.04
CA VAL A 89 4.89 -1.22 -4.39
C VAL A 89 5.64 -2.29 -5.13
N ALA A 90 6.63 -1.90 -5.92
CA ALA A 90 7.45 -2.82 -6.70
C ALA A 90 8.71 -3.22 -5.93
N ARG A 91 9.09 -4.48 -6.08
CA ARG A 91 10.29 -5.03 -5.47
C ARG A 91 10.83 -6.23 -6.26
N THR A 92 12.13 -6.44 -6.17
CA THR A 92 12.77 -7.67 -6.64
C THR A 92 12.58 -8.80 -5.62
N TYR A 93 12.83 -10.05 -6.02
CA TYR A 93 12.64 -11.23 -5.15
C TYR A 93 13.52 -11.22 -3.89
N ASP A 94 14.70 -10.61 -3.96
CA ASP A 94 15.66 -10.47 -2.86
C ASP A 94 15.36 -9.27 -1.94
N GLN A 95 14.47 -8.38 -2.37
CA GLN A 95 14.04 -7.25 -1.57
C GLN A 95 12.92 -7.64 -0.60
N PRO A 96 12.99 -7.16 0.67
CA PRO A 96 11.99 -7.47 1.66
C PRO A 96 10.63 -6.86 1.30
N PRO A 97 9.51 -7.50 1.69
CA PRO A 97 8.19 -6.90 1.55
C PRO A 97 8.03 -5.70 2.49
N LEU A 98 7.04 -4.85 2.19
CA LEU A 98 6.59 -3.84 3.14
C LEU A 98 5.84 -4.48 4.31
N ASN A 99 5.81 -3.76 5.43
CA ASN A 99 5.10 -4.21 6.61
C ASN A 99 3.78 -3.46 6.75
N PHE A 100 2.72 -4.23 7.00
CA PHE A 100 1.39 -3.74 7.31
C PHE A 100 1.18 -3.81 8.83
N ILE A 101 0.73 -2.72 9.42
CA ILE A 101 0.43 -2.60 10.84
C ILE A 101 -1.05 -2.29 10.98
N ILE A 102 -1.81 -3.31 11.39
CA ILE A 102 -3.22 -3.16 11.69
C ILE A 102 -3.36 -2.83 13.17
N ASP A 103 -3.86 -1.64 13.49
CA ASP A 103 -4.00 -1.19 14.86
C ASP A 103 -5.05 -0.09 15.00
N ARG A 104 -5.42 0.25 16.24
CA ARG A 104 -6.35 1.34 16.54
C ARG A 104 -5.63 2.65 16.73
N ILE A 105 -6.19 3.72 16.18
CA ILE A 105 -5.71 5.07 16.41
C ILE A 105 -5.85 5.42 17.90
N ALA A 106 -4.74 5.74 18.55
CA ALA A 106 -4.68 6.26 19.90
C ALA A 106 -4.85 7.79 19.90
N LYS A 107 -4.14 8.48 19.01
CA LYS A 107 -4.14 9.95 18.88
C LYS A 107 -3.81 10.36 17.44
N VAL A 108 -4.38 11.48 16.99
CA VAL A 108 -3.96 12.17 15.76
C VAL A 108 -3.48 13.56 16.14
N ASP A 109 -2.28 13.93 15.72
CA ASP A 109 -1.68 15.24 15.93
C ASP A 109 -1.56 15.93 14.56
N ILE A 110 -2.61 16.67 14.20
CA ILE A 110 -2.73 17.27 12.86
C ILE A 110 -1.69 18.36 12.65
N ASP A 111 -1.36 19.13 13.70
CA ASP A 111 -0.44 20.26 13.62
C ASP A 111 1.00 19.81 13.36
N ASN A 112 1.37 18.61 13.83
CA ASN A 112 2.70 18.03 13.64
C ASN A 112 2.72 16.92 12.58
N SER A 113 1.61 16.66 11.91
CA SER A 113 1.43 15.55 10.96
C SER A 113 1.85 14.19 11.55
N LEU A 114 1.39 13.88 12.76
CA LEU A 114 1.66 12.60 13.43
C LEU A 114 0.39 11.79 13.63
N LEU A 115 0.51 10.48 13.48
CA LEU A 115 -0.50 9.49 13.81
C LEU A 115 0.05 8.53 14.86
N PHE A 116 -0.70 8.28 15.92
CA PHE A 116 -0.33 7.32 16.95
C PHE A 116 -1.33 6.17 16.95
N THR A 117 -0.83 4.93 16.93
CA THR A 117 -1.66 3.74 17.13
C THR A 117 -1.25 2.97 18.38
N GLY A 118 -2.15 2.17 18.93
CA GLY A 118 -1.90 1.31 20.08
C GLY A 118 -2.78 1.65 21.27
N ASP A 119 -2.26 1.45 22.49
CA ASP A 119 -3.01 1.74 23.72
C ASP A 119 -3.04 3.26 24.00
N PRO A 120 -4.21 3.93 23.95
CA PRO A 120 -4.30 5.37 24.20
C PRO A 120 -3.88 5.79 25.62
N ASN A 121 -3.86 4.86 26.59
CA ASN A 121 -3.49 5.14 27.97
C ASN A 121 -2.02 4.82 28.27
N ASN A 122 -1.29 4.23 27.33
CA ASN A 122 0.11 3.85 27.50
C ASN A 122 0.95 4.27 26.29
N ALA A 123 1.59 5.43 26.38
CA ALA A 123 2.41 5.98 25.31
C ALA A 123 3.63 5.10 24.96
N ASP A 124 4.14 4.28 25.90
CA ASP A 124 5.27 3.38 25.65
C ASP A 124 4.89 2.20 24.75
N ASN A 125 3.59 1.91 24.64
CA ASN A 125 3.03 0.87 23.77
C ASN A 125 2.43 1.44 22.48
N GLN A 126 2.65 2.73 22.20
CA GLN A 126 2.17 3.35 20.98
C GLN A 126 3.24 3.36 19.90
N ILE A 127 2.80 3.21 18.66
CA ILE A 127 3.64 3.43 17.48
C ILE A 127 3.36 4.84 16.99
N LYS A 128 4.41 5.65 16.86
CA LYS A 128 4.36 6.97 16.24
C LYS A 128 4.59 6.84 14.74
N PHE A 129 3.66 7.34 13.94
CA PHE A 129 3.79 7.44 12.50
C PHE A 129 3.97 8.88 12.06
N ASN A 130 5.02 9.14 11.30
CA ASN A 130 5.17 10.41 10.58
C ASN A 130 4.30 10.36 9.32
N ILE A 131 3.39 11.33 9.19
CA ILE A 131 2.57 11.55 8.00
C ILE A 131 3.24 12.67 7.21
N SER A 132 3.49 12.41 5.92
CA SER A 132 4.08 13.38 5.00
C SER A 132 3.12 13.70 3.87
N ASP A 133 3.47 14.65 3.03
CA ASP A 133 2.66 15.05 1.88
C ASP A 133 2.47 13.92 0.84
N ILE A 134 3.31 12.89 0.91
CA ILE A 134 3.24 11.70 0.04
C ILE A 134 2.45 10.55 0.68
N THR A 135 2.13 10.63 1.97
CA THR A 135 1.36 9.60 2.66
C THR A 135 -0.07 9.61 2.13
N THR A 136 -0.51 8.49 1.58
CA THR A 136 -1.90 8.35 1.11
C THR A 136 -2.81 7.91 2.25
N ILE A 137 -3.95 8.58 2.42
CA ILE A 137 -4.93 8.26 3.47
C ILE A 137 -6.28 8.00 2.82
N ARG A 138 -6.88 6.84 3.10
CA ARG A 138 -8.11 6.40 2.47
C ARG A 138 -9.14 5.90 3.48
N ASP A 139 -10.42 6.16 3.19
CA ASP A 139 -11.54 5.60 3.94
C ASP A 139 -11.79 4.13 3.59
N LYS A 140 -12.66 3.44 4.33
CA LYS A 140 -13.06 2.04 4.10
C LYS A 140 -13.51 1.72 2.67
N ASP A 141 -13.97 2.73 1.93
CA ASP A 141 -14.45 2.61 0.56
C ASP A 141 -13.34 2.99 -0.46
N SER A 142 -12.10 3.12 0.01
CA SER A 142 -10.88 3.48 -0.72
C SER A 142 -10.88 4.92 -1.28
N ASN A 143 -11.75 5.80 -0.80
CA ASN A 143 -11.73 7.20 -1.21
C ASN A 143 -10.63 7.97 -0.47
N PRO A 144 -9.90 8.88 -1.15
CA PRO A 144 -8.93 9.75 -0.49
C PRO A 144 -9.61 10.62 0.57
N VAL A 145 -9.05 10.65 1.78
CA VAL A 145 -9.51 11.49 2.88
C VAL A 145 -8.36 12.25 3.50
N PRO A 146 -8.57 13.48 4.02
CA PRO A 146 -7.51 14.21 4.68
C PRO A 146 -7.18 13.62 6.05
N LEU A 147 -5.98 13.88 6.57
CA LEU A 147 -5.54 13.43 7.91
C LEU A 147 -6.54 13.79 9.03
N ARG A 148 -7.18 14.97 8.94
CA ARG A 148 -8.22 15.43 9.88
C ARG A 148 -9.47 14.53 9.97
N SER A 149 -9.67 13.65 9.00
CA SER A 149 -10.76 12.66 9.04
C SER A 149 -10.43 11.48 9.97
N LEU A 150 -9.16 11.29 10.32
CA LEU A 150 -8.73 10.28 11.28
C LEU A 150 -9.02 10.76 12.71
N HIS A 151 -9.50 9.85 13.56
CA HIS A 151 -9.76 10.13 14.97
C HIS A 151 -9.50 8.88 15.84
N PRO A 152 -9.29 9.05 17.15
CA PRO A 152 -9.06 7.94 18.07
C PRO A 152 -10.15 6.86 17.99
N GLY A 153 -9.72 5.60 18.14
CA GLY A 153 -10.56 4.40 18.13
C GLY A 153 -10.78 3.76 16.75
N LEU A 154 -10.55 4.49 15.65
CA LEU A 154 -10.61 3.92 14.30
C LEU A 154 -9.60 2.80 14.15
N LEU A 155 -10.02 1.70 13.51
CA LEU A 155 -9.12 0.65 13.09
C LEU A 155 -8.51 1.06 11.75
N VAL A 156 -7.18 1.04 11.67
CA VAL A 156 -6.45 1.37 10.45
C VAL A 156 -5.45 0.28 10.12
N ASP A 157 -5.16 0.14 8.84
CA ASP A 157 -3.99 -0.56 8.33
C ASP A 157 -2.97 0.48 7.85
N VAL A 158 -1.79 0.48 8.46
CA VAL A 158 -0.70 1.39 8.13
C VAL A 158 0.41 0.62 7.42
N LEU A 159 0.65 1.00 6.17
CA LEU A 159 1.76 0.49 5.39
C LEU A 159 3.01 1.31 5.65
N VAL A 160 4.11 0.63 5.99
CA VAL A 160 5.39 1.30 6.25
C VAL A 160 6.56 0.62 5.53
N ALA A 161 7.57 1.44 5.24
CA ALA A 161 8.83 1.01 4.64
C ALA A 161 9.55 -0.04 5.50
N HIS A 162 10.22 -0.99 4.85
CA HIS A 162 11.03 -2.00 5.55
C HIS A 162 12.16 -1.38 6.41
N THR A 163 12.69 -0.23 5.99
CA THR A 163 13.73 0.51 6.74
C THR A 163 13.33 0.83 8.18
N ASN A 164 12.03 0.85 8.49
CA ASN A 164 11.50 1.13 9.81
C ASN A 164 11.57 -0.07 10.77
N PHE A 165 11.88 -1.28 10.28
CA PHE A 165 11.96 -2.51 11.09
C PHE A 165 13.38 -3.09 11.10
N GLN A 166 14.31 -2.42 11.77
CA GLN A 166 15.61 -3.04 12.06
C GLN A 166 15.41 -4.11 13.16
N ASN A 167 15.55 -5.39 12.80
CA ASN A 167 15.53 -6.57 13.70
C ASN A 167 14.15 -7.10 14.13
N ALA A 168 13.10 -6.92 13.31
CA ALA A 168 11.75 -7.47 13.56
C ALA A 168 11.07 -7.00 14.86
N VAL A 169 11.57 -5.92 15.46
CA VAL A 169 10.91 -5.22 16.57
C VAL A 169 9.94 -4.22 15.96
N ILE A 170 8.70 -4.20 16.43
CA ILE A 170 7.73 -3.16 16.06
C ILE A 170 8.35 -1.82 16.45
N PRO A 171 8.55 -0.91 15.49
CA PRO A 171 9.19 0.35 15.80
C PRO A 171 8.29 1.19 16.70
N ASN A 172 8.89 1.92 17.64
CA ASN A 172 8.18 2.96 18.36
C ASN A 172 7.93 4.19 17.46
N GLU A 173 8.64 4.29 16.33
CA GLU A 173 8.47 5.35 15.33
C GLU A 173 8.73 4.86 13.89
N ALA A 174 7.85 5.19 12.94
CA ALA A 174 7.97 4.83 11.53
C ALA A 174 7.39 5.91 10.60
N ASP A 175 7.79 5.92 9.33
CA ASP A 175 7.15 6.73 8.30
C ASP A 175 6.00 5.95 7.65
N ALA A 176 4.81 6.56 7.60
CA ALA A 176 3.65 5.95 6.97
C ALA A 176 3.62 6.24 5.46
N LEU A 177 3.54 5.19 4.65
CA LEU A 177 3.41 5.28 3.20
C LEU A 177 1.94 5.32 2.80
N HIS A 178 1.12 4.53 3.48
CA HIS A 178 -0.32 4.45 3.26
C HIS A 178 -1.06 4.20 4.58
N VAL A 179 -2.23 4.82 4.75
CA VAL A 179 -3.14 4.60 5.87
C VAL A 179 -4.53 4.31 5.32
N GLN A 180 -5.05 3.11 5.62
CA GLN A 180 -6.36 2.65 5.20
C GLN A 180 -7.27 2.50 6.43
N ILE A 181 -8.42 3.18 6.44
CA ILE A 181 -9.46 2.93 7.45
C ILE A 181 -10.14 1.59 7.13
N LEU A 182 -10.31 0.72 8.13
CA LEU A 182 -10.95 -0.59 8.00
C LEU A 182 -12.41 -0.58 8.47
#